data_AF-A0A415JRM7-F1
#
_entry.id   AF-A0A415JRM7-F1
#
_cell.length_a   1.000
_cell.length_b   1.000
_cell.length_c   1.000
_cell.angle_alpha   90.00
_cell.angle_beta   90.00
_cell.angle_gamma   90.00
#
_symmetry.space_group_name_H-M   'P 1'
#
loop_
_entity.id
_entity.type
_entity.pdbx_description
1 polymer ?
#
loop_
_entity_poly.entity_id
_entity_poly.type
_entity_poly.pdbx_seq_one_letter_code
_entity_poly.pdbx_strand_id
1 'polypeptide(L)'
;MNAPDALQNIRSKHPVAYVVLYLFVGWALLVVITHAIAFGAELLIASSDQPVVKWEATDECTDGTRTVYYNSPSLYQELKVKIKDSKIVDAEPGSFLTIGAVANDMQVEYTDSRATYRVDLSTLGRPSRTCLLECDISGTTLHMSEIQMRPGKGFSS
;
A
#
# COMPACT_ATOMS: atom_id res chain seq x y z
N MET A 1 16.16 36.58 -5.80
CA MET A 1 16.93 35.64 -6.65
C MET A 1 16.45 35.80 -8.08
N ASN A 2 17.34 36.11 -9.03
CA ASN A 2 16.98 36.18 -10.44
C ASN A 2 16.82 34.74 -10.96
N ALA A 3 15.76 34.47 -11.73
CA ALA A 3 15.65 33.18 -12.39
C ALA A 3 16.82 33.01 -13.38
N PRO A 4 17.38 31.80 -13.52
CA PRO A 4 18.48 31.52 -14.45
C PRO A 4 18.24 32.07 -15.85
N ASP A 5 19.29 32.47 -16.56
CA ASP A 5 19.21 33.10 -17.89
C ASP A 5 18.40 32.25 -18.89
N ALA A 6 18.46 30.93 -18.78
CA ALA A 6 17.65 30.00 -19.57
C ALA A 6 16.13 30.17 -19.32
N LEU A 7 15.71 30.32 -18.07
CA LEU A 7 14.31 30.54 -17.68
C LEU A 7 13.83 31.92 -18.14
N GLN A 8 14.68 32.95 -18.06
CA GLN A 8 14.37 34.29 -18.57
C GLN A 8 14.18 34.29 -20.09
N ASN A 9 15.04 33.55 -20.82
CA ASN A 9 14.94 33.41 -22.27
C ASN A 9 13.62 32.72 -22.69
N ILE A 10 13.21 31.65 -21.98
CA ILE A 10 11.92 30.99 -22.19
C ILE A 10 10.76 31.92 -21.84
N ARG A 11 10.83 32.65 -20.71
CA ARG A 11 9.82 33.65 -20.33
C ARG A 11 9.58 34.68 -21.43
N SER A 12 10.66 35.13 -22.07
CA SER A 12 10.63 36.15 -23.12
C SER A 12 10.11 35.61 -24.45
N LYS A 13 10.62 34.45 -24.91
CA LYS A 13 10.31 33.91 -26.25
C LYS A 13 9.06 33.03 -26.28
N HIS A 14 8.74 32.37 -25.18
CA HIS A 14 7.67 31.38 -25.06
C HIS A 14 6.92 31.53 -23.72
N PRO A 15 6.20 32.66 -23.52
CA PRO A 15 5.58 32.98 -22.22
C PRO A 15 4.56 31.93 -21.77
N VAL A 16 3.84 31.29 -22.71
CA VAL A 16 2.91 30.19 -22.40
C VAL A 16 3.66 28.97 -21.87
N ALA A 17 4.75 28.57 -22.53
CA ALA A 17 5.58 27.44 -22.09
C ALA A 17 6.21 27.70 -20.71
N TYR A 18 6.60 28.95 -20.44
CA TYR A 18 7.10 29.36 -19.13
C TYR A 18 6.05 29.18 -18.03
N VAL A 19 4.80 29.62 -18.27
CA VAL A 19 3.69 29.45 -17.31
C VAL A 19 3.39 27.97 -17.09
N VAL A 20 3.32 27.16 -18.16
CA VAL A 20 3.11 25.71 -18.06
C VAL A 20 4.21 25.04 -17.23
N LEU A 21 5.48 25.41 -17.44
CA LEU A 21 6.59 24.89 -16.66
C LEU A 21 6.49 25.26 -15.19
N TYR A 22 6.12 26.51 -14.87
CA TYR A 22 5.89 26.94 -13.49
C TYR A 22 4.74 26.19 -12.82
N LEU A 23 3.63 26.03 -13.52
CA LEU A 23 2.48 25.25 -13.02
C LEU A 23 2.86 23.79 -12.80
N PHE A 24 3.63 23.20 -13.71
CA PHE A 24 4.11 21.83 -13.59
C PHE A 24 5.03 21.65 -12.39
N VAL A 25 6.00 22.55 -12.18
CA VAL A 25 6.89 22.51 -11.01
C VAL A 25 6.10 22.71 -9.72
N GLY A 26 5.16 23.66 -9.69
CA GLY A 26 4.30 23.88 -8.54
C GLY A 26 3.43 22.66 -8.20
N TRP A 27 2.83 22.03 -9.21
CA TRP A 27 2.08 20.80 -9.06
C TRP A 27 2.96 19.64 -8.58
N ALA A 28 4.14 19.44 -9.18
CA ALA A 28 5.07 18.40 -8.78
C ALA A 28 5.52 18.58 -7.33
N LEU A 29 5.82 19.81 -6.91
CA LEU A 29 6.16 20.13 -5.53
C LEU A 29 5.01 19.81 -4.57
N LEU A 30 3.78 20.19 -4.93
CA LEU A 30 2.58 19.86 -4.14
C LEU A 30 2.43 18.34 -3.97
N VAL A 31 2.54 17.58 -5.07
CA VAL A 31 2.47 16.11 -5.05
C VAL A 31 3.53 15.52 -4.11
N VAL A 32 4.78 15.98 -4.20
CA VAL A 32 5.88 15.50 -3.34
C VAL A 32 5.61 15.80 -1.87
N ILE A 33 5.16 17.01 -1.53
CA ILE A 33 4.86 17.39 -0.15
C ILE A 33 3.72 16.53 0.40
N THR A 34 2.63 16.35 -0.35
CA THR A 34 1.51 15.51 0.08
C THR A 34 1.95 14.07 0.34
N HIS A 35 2.75 13.48 -0.54
CA HIS A 35 3.28 12.12 -0.34
C HIS A 35 4.19 12.03 0.89
N ALA A 36 5.06 13.01 1.11
CA ALA A 36 5.95 13.03 2.28
C ALA A 36 5.17 13.12 3.59
N ILE A 37 4.10 13.93 3.64
CA ILE A 37 3.23 14.03 4.82
C ILE A 37 2.49 12.71 5.06
N ALA A 38 1.90 12.13 4.02
CA ALA A 38 1.17 10.86 4.12
C ALA A 38 2.09 9.71 4.58
N PHE A 39 3.29 9.61 3.99
CA PHE A 39 4.32 8.66 4.40
C PHE A 39 4.76 8.87 5.86
N GLY A 40 4.95 10.13 6.27
CA GLY A 40 5.26 10.47 7.66
C GLY A 40 4.19 10.02 8.65
N ALA A 41 2.91 10.24 8.33
CA ALA A 41 1.77 9.82 9.14
C ALA A 41 1.67 8.28 9.25
N GLU A 42 1.87 7.55 8.15
CA GLU A 42 1.87 6.08 8.18
C GLU A 42 2.91 5.52 9.14
N LEU A 43 4.11 6.09 9.13
CA LEU A 43 5.21 5.63 9.96
C LEU A 43 5.01 5.94 11.45
N LEU A 44 4.30 7.02 11.80
CA LEU A 44 3.91 7.28 13.19
C LEU A 44 2.94 6.22 13.71
N ILE A 45 2.02 5.74 12.86
CA ILE A 45 1.07 4.69 13.24
C ILE A 45 1.77 3.32 13.27
N ALA A 46 2.74 3.08 12.40
CA ALA A 46 3.50 1.83 12.33
C ALA A 46 4.36 1.55 13.59
N SER A 47 4.58 2.54 14.47
CA SER A 47 5.24 2.31 15.76
C SER A 47 4.31 1.76 16.86
N SER A 48 3.02 1.58 16.57
CA SER A 48 2.06 1.02 17.53
C SER A 48 2.35 -0.45 17.83
N ASP A 49 2.28 -0.83 19.10
CA ASP A 49 2.40 -2.23 19.54
C ASP A 49 1.11 -3.04 19.36
N GLN A 50 -0.02 -2.38 19.05
CA GLN A 50 -1.30 -3.03 18.78
C GLN A 50 -1.54 -3.19 17.27
N PRO A 51 -2.19 -4.28 16.82
CA PRO A 51 -2.63 -4.41 15.43
C PRO A 51 -3.58 -3.27 15.05
N VAL A 52 -3.30 -2.60 13.93
CA VAL A 52 -4.11 -1.50 13.41
C VAL A 52 -4.68 -1.92 12.06
N VAL A 53 -6.00 -1.94 11.95
CA VAL A 53 -6.70 -2.09 10.67
C VAL A 53 -6.51 -0.80 9.88
N LYS A 54 -5.85 -0.87 8.72
CA LYS A 54 -5.66 0.26 7.81
C LYS A 54 -6.76 0.36 6.78
N TRP A 55 -7.31 -0.78 6.40
CA TRP A 55 -8.34 -0.90 5.40
C TRP A 55 -9.19 -2.12 5.68
N GLU A 56 -10.49 -1.99 5.40
CA GLU A 56 -11.49 -3.05 5.49
C GLU A 56 -12.50 -2.84 4.37
N ALA A 57 -12.90 -3.92 3.72
CA ALA A 57 -13.98 -3.94 2.75
C ALA A 57 -14.71 -5.28 2.79
N THR A 58 -15.93 -5.28 2.26
CA THR A 58 -16.72 -6.48 2.04
C THR A 58 -17.16 -6.55 0.59
N ASP A 59 -17.27 -7.77 0.07
CA ASP A 59 -17.78 -8.06 -1.28
C ASP A 59 -18.59 -9.37 -1.25
N GLU A 60 -19.29 -9.68 -2.35
CA GLU A 60 -20.00 -10.95 -2.51
C GLU A 60 -19.02 -12.10 -2.76
N CYS A 61 -19.15 -13.16 -1.96
CA CYS A 61 -18.41 -14.41 -2.15
C CYS A 61 -18.93 -15.13 -3.39
N THR A 62 -18.18 -15.00 -4.48
CA THR A 62 -18.56 -15.49 -5.81
C THR A 62 -17.40 -16.27 -6.41
N ASP A 63 -17.74 -17.32 -7.14
CA ASP A 63 -16.75 -18.17 -7.79
C ASP A 63 -15.88 -17.39 -8.79
N GLY A 64 -14.60 -17.73 -8.81
CA GLY A 64 -13.61 -17.10 -9.68
C GLY A 64 -12.37 -16.63 -8.92
N THR A 65 -11.47 -15.96 -9.63
CA THR A 65 -10.26 -15.38 -9.03
C THR A 65 -10.53 -13.93 -8.66
N ARG A 66 -10.31 -13.58 -7.39
CA ARG A 66 -10.41 -12.23 -6.83
C ARG A 66 -9.02 -11.72 -6.53
N THR A 67 -8.75 -10.45 -6.83
CA THR A 67 -7.50 -9.78 -6.46
C THR A 67 -7.81 -8.79 -5.36
N VAL A 68 -7.38 -9.12 -4.15
CA VAL A 68 -7.40 -8.20 -3.00
C VAL A 68 -6.13 -7.38 -3.07
N TYR A 69 -6.22 -6.06 -2.88
CA TYR A 69 -5.03 -5.22 -2.87
C TYR A 69 -5.12 -4.15 -1.79
N TYR A 70 -3.97 -3.80 -1.26
CA TYR A 70 -3.81 -2.63 -0.40
C TYR A 70 -2.78 -1.70 -1.02
N ASN A 71 -3.16 -0.42 -1.14
CA ASN A 71 -2.32 0.62 -1.74
C ASN A 71 -2.18 1.80 -0.78
N SER A 72 -0.94 2.09 -0.43
CA SER A 72 -0.53 3.06 0.57
C SER A 72 0.73 3.77 0.05
N PRO A 73 1.00 5.02 0.46
CA PRO A 73 2.23 5.73 0.09
C PRO A 73 3.54 4.94 0.24
N SER A 74 3.61 3.99 1.18
CA SER A 74 4.80 3.18 1.46
C SER A 74 4.72 1.73 0.95
N LEU A 75 3.55 1.27 0.57
CA LEU A 75 3.27 -0.15 0.35
C LEU A 75 2.14 -0.36 -0.66
N TYR A 76 2.44 -1.17 -1.66
CA TYR A 76 1.47 -1.81 -2.52
C TYR A 76 1.62 -3.33 -2.38
N GLN A 77 0.52 -4.01 -2.07
CA GLN A 77 0.50 -5.48 -1.97
C GLN A 77 -0.79 -6.02 -2.57
N GLU A 78 -0.68 -7.11 -3.32
CA GLU A 78 -1.81 -7.84 -3.89
C GLU A 78 -1.81 -9.29 -3.42
N LEU A 79 -3.00 -9.81 -3.10
CA LEU A 79 -3.28 -11.21 -2.85
C LEU A 79 -4.34 -11.68 -3.83
N LYS A 80 -4.02 -12.69 -4.63
CA LYS A 80 -4.99 -13.33 -5.52
C LYS A 80 -5.58 -14.54 -4.82
N VAL A 81 -6.90 -14.58 -4.73
CA VAL A 81 -7.65 -15.63 -4.05
C VAL A 81 -8.59 -16.26 -5.05
N LYS A 82 -8.54 -17.59 -5.19
CA LYS A 82 -9.47 -18.33 -6.03
C LYS A 82 -10.58 -18.91 -5.17
N ILE A 83 -11.80 -18.51 -5.46
CA ILE A 83 -13.01 -18.94 -4.77
C ILE A 83 -13.75 -19.93 -5.66
N LYS A 84 -14.20 -21.03 -5.07
CA LYS A 84 -15.09 -22.00 -5.70
C LYS A 84 -15.99 -22.63 -4.65
N ASP A 85 -17.29 -22.74 -4.93
CA ASP A 85 -18.27 -23.36 -4.03
C ASP A 85 -18.22 -22.72 -2.61
N SER A 86 -18.09 -21.39 -2.56
CA SER A 86 -17.91 -20.59 -1.33
C SER A 86 -16.71 -20.97 -0.47
N LYS A 87 -15.66 -21.54 -1.08
CA LYS A 87 -14.40 -21.86 -0.44
C LYS A 87 -13.22 -21.26 -1.18
N ILE A 88 -12.18 -20.90 -0.45
CA ILE A 88 -10.88 -20.58 -1.01
C ILE A 88 -10.20 -21.90 -1.39
N VAL A 89 -9.93 -22.07 -2.68
CA VAL A 89 -9.29 -23.27 -3.22
C VAL A 89 -7.84 -23.04 -3.62
N ASP A 90 -7.44 -21.77 -3.71
CA ASP A 90 -6.07 -21.37 -4.00
C ASP A 90 -5.84 -19.92 -3.56
N ALA A 91 -4.61 -19.60 -3.16
CA ALA A 91 -4.20 -18.24 -2.87
C ALA A 91 -2.72 -18.05 -3.21
N GLU A 92 -2.42 -16.98 -3.93
CA GLU A 92 -1.06 -16.67 -4.39
C GLU A 92 -0.75 -15.17 -4.25
N PRO A 93 0.52 -14.81 -4.04
CA PRO A 93 0.92 -13.41 -4.02
C PRO A 93 0.79 -12.80 -5.42
N GLY A 94 0.28 -11.58 -5.48
CA GLY A 94 0.28 -10.77 -6.70
C GLY A 94 1.46 -9.80 -6.74
N SER A 95 1.23 -8.62 -7.29
CA SER A 95 2.22 -7.55 -7.36
C SER A 95 2.56 -7.03 -5.95
N PHE A 96 3.82 -6.66 -5.76
CA PHE A 96 4.32 -6.05 -4.53
C PHE A 96 5.28 -4.91 -4.85
N LEU A 97 5.06 -3.76 -4.21
CA LEU A 97 5.94 -2.60 -4.30
C LEU A 97 6.06 -1.96 -2.91
N THR A 98 7.26 -1.55 -2.53
CA THR A 98 7.46 -0.78 -1.31
C THR A 98 8.45 0.35 -1.54
N ILE A 99 8.26 1.45 -0.81
CA ILE A 99 9.11 2.64 -0.87
C ILE A 99 9.65 2.91 0.52
N GLY A 100 10.97 3.09 0.63
CA GLY A 100 11.65 3.40 1.89
C GLY A 100 11.72 2.24 2.89
N ALA A 101 11.36 1.02 2.47
CA ALA A 101 11.45 -0.21 3.26
C ALA A 101 12.05 -1.36 2.45
N VAL A 102 12.47 -2.41 3.14
CA VAL A 102 12.91 -3.69 2.57
C VAL A 102 11.97 -4.79 3.06
N ALA A 103 11.48 -5.62 2.14
CA ALA A 103 10.75 -6.83 2.49
C ALA A 103 11.75 -7.92 2.92
N ASN A 104 11.62 -8.40 4.15
CA ASN A 104 12.52 -9.41 4.72
C ASN A 104 11.93 -10.80 4.58
N ASP A 105 10.60 -10.91 4.65
CA ASP A 105 9.88 -12.16 4.57
C ASP A 105 8.49 -11.92 3.98
N MET A 106 8.04 -12.86 3.14
CA MET A 106 6.80 -12.78 2.38
C MET A 106 6.19 -14.18 2.36
N GLN A 107 5.01 -14.32 2.97
CA GLN A 107 4.36 -15.62 3.14
C GLN A 107 2.88 -15.53 2.79
N VAL A 108 2.39 -16.50 2.04
CA VAL A 108 0.97 -16.67 1.76
C VAL A 108 0.51 -17.98 2.39
N GLU A 109 -0.56 -17.91 3.16
CA GLU A 109 -1.22 -19.06 3.76
C GLU A 109 -2.70 -19.01 3.42
N TYR A 110 -3.32 -20.17 3.20
CA TYR A 110 -4.77 -20.23 3.03
C TYR A 110 -5.37 -21.53 3.57
N THR A 111 -6.64 -21.43 3.93
CA THR A 111 -7.56 -22.51 4.28
C THR A 111 -8.81 -22.36 3.43
N ASP A 112 -9.77 -23.28 3.55
CA ASP A 112 -11.06 -23.21 2.84
C ASP A 112 -11.83 -21.89 3.08
N SER A 113 -11.57 -21.16 4.18
CA SER A 113 -12.32 -19.95 4.53
C SER A 113 -11.47 -18.69 4.67
N ARG A 114 -10.14 -18.79 4.78
CA ARG A 114 -9.28 -17.63 5.01
C ARG A 114 -8.00 -17.73 4.19
N ALA A 115 -7.61 -16.65 3.52
CA ALA A 115 -6.31 -16.46 2.92
C ALA A 115 -5.63 -15.25 3.52
N THR A 116 -4.33 -15.36 3.77
CA THR A 116 -3.50 -14.30 4.32
C THR A 116 -2.25 -14.13 3.47
N TYR A 117 -1.84 -12.88 3.27
CA TYR A 117 -0.57 -12.51 2.69
C TYR A 117 0.17 -11.63 3.67
N ARG A 118 1.20 -12.20 4.28
CA ARG A 118 2.04 -11.54 5.27
C ARG A 118 3.32 -11.04 4.63
N VAL A 119 3.67 -9.78 4.89
CA VAL A 119 4.94 -9.18 4.50
C VAL A 119 5.59 -8.50 5.71
N ASP A 120 6.79 -8.95 6.08
CA ASP A 120 7.57 -8.33 7.15
C ASP A 120 8.52 -7.28 6.57
N LEU A 121 8.23 -6.00 6.82
CA LEU A 121 8.95 -4.84 6.33
C LEU A 121 9.94 -4.30 7.38
N SER A 122 11.15 -4.00 6.95
CA SER A 122 12.15 -3.26 7.73
C SER A 122 12.39 -1.89 7.10
N THR A 123 12.42 -0.83 7.92
CA THR A 123 12.67 0.54 7.46
C THR A 123 13.97 1.06 8.09
N LEU A 124 14.85 1.66 7.28
CA LEU A 124 16.14 2.16 7.76
C LEU A 124 15.94 3.21 8.85
N GLY A 125 16.45 2.93 10.05
CA GLY A 125 16.38 3.84 11.21
C GLY A 125 15.00 3.93 11.88
N ARG A 126 14.09 2.99 11.61
CA ARG A 126 12.71 2.98 12.12
C ARG A 126 12.25 1.56 12.54
N PRO A 127 11.18 1.44 13.33
CA PRO A 127 10.66 0.13 13.71
C PRO A 127 10.14 -0.63 12.49
N SER A 128 10.54 -1.89 12.37
CA SER A 128 9.98 -2.86 11.43
C SER A 128 8.48 -3.06 11.71
N ARG A 129 7.73 -3.47 10.68
CA ARG A 129 6.30 -3.78 10.76
C ARG A 129 5.96 -5.04 9.96
N THR A 130 4.96 -5.77 10.41
CA THR A 130 4.30 -6.83 9.66
C THR A 130 3.04 -6.25 9.04
N CYS A 131 2.92 -6.38 7.73
CA CYS A 131 1.72 -6.05 6.95
C CYS A 131 1.01 -7.36 6.61
N LEU A 132 -0.28 -7.43 6.87
CA LEU A 132 -1.09 -8.63 6.69
C LEU A 132 -2.31 -8.27 5.86
N LEU A 133 -2.33 -8.69 4.60
CA LEU A 133 -3.52 -8.66 3.76
C LEU A 133 -4.33 -9.91 4.06
N GLU A 134 -5.58 -9.74 4.45
CA GLU A 134 -6.47 -10.86 4.76
C GLU A 134 -7.68 -10.87 3.85
N CYS A 135 -8.14 -12.08 3.56
CA CYS A 135 -9.36 -12.37 2.86
C CYS A 135 -10.05 -13.52 3.59
N ASP A 136 -11.26 -13.28 4.10
CA ASP A 136 -12.03 -14.22 4.91
C ASP A 136 -13.43 -14.40 4.31
N ILE A 137 -13.90 -15.64 4.21
CA ILE A 137 -15.24 -15.98 3.75
C ILE A 137 -16.12 -16.26 4.95
N SER A 138 -17.17 -15.45 5.10
CA SER A 138 -18.24 -15.65 6.07
C SER A 138 -19.58 -15.81 5.34
N GLY A 139 -20.00 -17.06 5.17
CA GLY A 139 -21.20 -17.39 4.40
C GLY A 139 -21.07 -16.97 2.93
N THR A 140 -21.90 -16.02 2.50
CA THR A 140 -21.89 -15.45 1.14
C THR A 140 -21.09 -14.15 1.06
N THR A 141 -20.39 -13.76 2.12
CA THR A 141 -19.65 -12.49 2.19
C THR A 141 -18.15 -12.76 2.20
N LEU A 142 -17.42 -12.00 1.39
CA LEU A 142 -15.97 -11.93 1.38
C LEU A 142 -15.53 -10.70 2.17
N HIS A 143 -14.90 -10.89 3.32
CA HIS A 143 -14.28 -9.85 4.12
C HIS A 143 -12.83 -9.70 3.70
N MET A 144 -12.38 -8.47 3.50
CA MET A 144 -11.01 -8.17 3.11
C MET A 144 -10.47 -7.08 4.01
N SER A 145 -9.23 -7.21 4.48
CA SER A 145 -8.63 -6.20 5.33
C SER A 145 -7.12 -6.12 5.16
N GLU A 146 -6.54 -4.96 5.48
CA GLU A 146 -5.11 -4.84 5.70
C GLU A 146 -4.87 -4.41 7.15
N ILE A 147 -4.00 -5.18 7.80
CA ILE A 147 -3.65 -4.99 9.20
C ILE A 147 -2.14 -4.80 9.30
N GLN A 148 -1.72 -3.79 10.04
CA GLN A 148 -0.31 -3.55 10.37
C GLN A 148 -0.05 -3.71 11.84
N MET A 149 1.06 -4.35 12.18
CA MET A 149 1.48 -4.61 13.54
C MET A 149 3.01 -4.69 13.64
N ARG A 150 3.55 -4.73 14.85
CA ARG A 150 4.98 -4.91 15.07
C ARG A 150 5.38 -6.39 14.88
N PRO A 151 6.54 -6.70 14.27
CA PRO A 151 6.96 -8.09 14.04
C PRO A 151 7.13 -8.87 15.34
N GLY A 152 6.81 -10.16 15.32
CA GLY A 152 6.95 -11.05 16.47
C GLY A 152 5.81 -10.98 17.51
N LYS A 153 4.89 -10.02 17.39
CA LYS A 153 3.59 -10.04 18.07
C LYS A 153 2.52 -10.46 17.06
N GLY A 154 2.52 -11.74 16.69
CA GLY A 154 1.37 -12.31 15.98
C GLY A 154 0.11 -12.23 16.83
N PHE A 155 -1.06 -12.39 16.21
CA PHE A 155 -2.29 -12.66 16.95
C PHE A 155 -2.05 -13.90 17.82
N SER A 156 -1.97 -13.72 19.14
CA SER A 156 -2.02 -14.84 20.08
C SER A 156 -3.35 -15.56 19.88
N SER A 157 -3.29 -16.81 19.42
CA SER A 157 -4.43 -17.72 19.35
C SER A 157 -5.05 -17.93 20.72
#